data_AF-A0A6M0RHX9-F1
#
_entry.id   AF-A0A6M0RHX9-F1
#
_cell.length_a   1.000
_cell.length_b   1.000
_cell.length_c   1.000
_cell.angle_alpha   90.00
_cell.angle_beta   90.00
_cell.angle_gamma   90.00
#
_symmetry.space_group_name_H-M   'P 1'
#
loop_
_entity.id
_entity.type
_entity.pdbx_description
1 polymer ?
#
loop_
_entity_poly.entity_id
_entity_poly.type
_entity_poly.pdbx_seq_one_letter_code
_entity_poly.pdbx_strand_id
1 'polypeptide(L)'
;MKALASAAKHKLSICLLIASFVWSVWFILLGPTSIINILQAYWPITLTMLFGSMVAGGTSMGGGAVAFPVLTKLLEVPPHEAKIFALAIQSVGMTAATLTIIAMKTKIDWRLIWWASNGGLIGIVIGTLLLEPRLPPDFIRLSFTMMTSSFGLVMVFIQLRNSERCILHPFWGHQERAIWWTTGFVGGIISGLVGSGIDIFAFSVMVLLFQMCESISTPTSVALMAINAIAGFVLHGLFLNDFGFPVREYWLASVPIVVVGAPIGAVLCSYAQRHHIAIVLLGLIFTELVSSLLLIPLTWNSLLASICVLTGFLCFYIWIAHAQVK
;
A
#
# COMPACT_ATOMS: atom_id res chain seq x y z
N MET A 1 27.11 -9.92 18.14
CA MET A 1 26.90 -10.59 16.83
C MET A 1 26.08 -11.89 16.91
N LYS A 2 26.42 -12.89 17.74
CA LYS A 2 25.68 -14.18 17.80
C LYS A 2 24.19 -14.07 18.19
N ALA A 3 23.84 -13.18 19.13
CA ALA A 3 22.45 -12.95 19.53
C ALA A 3 21.60 -12.26 18.44
N LEU A 4 22.19 -11.32 17.70
CA LEU A 4 21.55 -10.67 16.54
C LEU A 4 21.30 -11.67 15.39
N ALA A 5 22.27 -12.58 15.15
CA ALA A 5 22.12 -13.65 14.16
C ALA A 5 21.06 -14.68 14.55
N SER A 6 20.97 -15.05 15.84
CA SER A 6 19.92 -15.95 16.37
C SER A 6 18.51 -15.37 16.21
N ALA A 7 18.34 -14.09 16.56
CA ALA A 7 17.05 -13.39 16.42
C ALA A 7 16.64 -13.28 14.95
N ALA A 8 17.56 -12.98 14.04
CA ALA A 8 17.29 -12.95 12.60
C ALA A 8 16.88 -14.33 12.05
N LYS A 9 17.51 -15.41 12.55
CA LYS A 9 17.23 -16.79 12.13
C LYS A 9 15.82 -17.25 12.51
N HIS A 10 15.36 -16.91 13.72
CA HIS A 10 14.00 -17.24 14.16
C HIS A 10 12.93 -16.44 13.40
N LYS A 11 13.21 -15.16 13.11
CA LYS A 11 12.34 -14.27 12.32
C LYS A 11 12.15 -14.76 10.89
N LEU A 12 13.23 -15.19 10.23
CA LEU A 12 13.20 -15.76 8.88
C LEU A 12 12.44 -17.09 8.82
N SER A 13 12.48 -17.88 9.90
CA SER A 13 11.77 -19.15 10.00
C SER A 13 10.25 -19.00 9.88
N ILE A 14 9.68 -17.90 10.40
CA ILE A 14 8.24 -17.64 10.32
C ILE A 14 7.84 -17.26 8.90
N CYS A 15 8.65 -16.43 8.22
CA CYS A 15 8.44 -16.12 6.80
C CYS A 15 8.44 -17.40 5.95
N LEU A 16 9.39 -18.30 6.19
CA LEU A 16 9.49 -19.58 5.49
C LEU A 16 8.29 -20.49 5.77
N LEU A 17 7.76 -20.48 6.99
CA LEU A 17 6.58 -21.27 7.34
C LEU A 17 5.33 -20.76 6.61
N ILE A 18 5.10 -19.43 6.62
CA ILE A 18 3.97 -18.81 5.89
C ILE A 18 4.11 -19.08 4.40
N ALA A 19 5.31 -18.89 3.83
CA ALA A 19 5.57 -19.14 2.42
C ALA A 19 5.33 -20.61 2.06
N SER A 20 5.84 -21.55 2.87
CA SER A 20 5.65 -22.98 2.66
C SER A 20 4.17 -23.39 2.68
N PHE A 21 3.39 -22.84 3.61
CA PHE A 21 1.94 -23.06 3.66
C PHE A 21 1.26 -22.54 2.39
N VAL A 22 1.54 -21.30 1.99
CA VAL A 22 0.93 -20.68 0.80
C VAL A 22 1.35 -21.42 -0.48
N TRP A 23 2.62 -21.80 -0.61
CA TRP A 23 3.10 -22.58 -1.75
C TRP A 23 2.47 -23.97 -1.81
N SER A 24 2.26 -24.63 -0.68
CA SER A 24 1.58 -25.93 -0.62
C SER A 24 0.14 -25.82 -1.10
N VAL A 25 -0.61 -24.83 -0.60
CA VAL A 25 -1.99 -24.58 -1.02
C VAL A 25 -2.04 -24.21 -2.50
N TRP A 26 -1.16 -23.32 -2.96
CA TRP A 26 -1.07 -22.89 -4.36
C TRP A 26 -0.75 -24.06 -5.31
N PHE A 27 0.19 -24.94 -4.92
CA PHE A 27 0.56 -26.11 -5.69
C PHE A 27 -0.58 -27.14 -5.78
N ILE A 28 -1.26 -27.41 -4.67
CA ILE A 28 -2.38 -28.35 -4.59
C ILE A 28 -3.57 -27.87 -5.43
N LEU A 29 -3.87 -26.56 -5.41
CA LEU A 29 -5.04 -26.01 -6.11
C LEU A 29 -4.89 -25.97 -7.63
N LEU A 30 -3.69 -25.71 -8.15
CA LEU A 30 -3.47 -25.49 -9.59
C LEU A 30 -2.98 -26.72 -10.34
N GLY A 31 -2.18 -27.55 -9.67
CA GLY A 31 -1.40 -28.61 -10.32
C GLY A 31 -0.23 -28.08 -11.16
N PRO A 32 0.77 -28.93 -11.44
CA PRO A 32 2.05 -28.51 -12.01
C PRO A 32 1.94 -27.94 -13.44
N THR A 33 1.05 -28.48 -14.27
CA THR A 33 0.89 -28.05 -15.67
C THR A 33 0.31 -26.63 -15.77
N SER A 34 -0.74 -26.34 -15.01
CA SER A 34 -1.38 -25.01 -14.98
C SER A 34 -0.43 -23.95 -14.44
N ILE A 35 0.37 -24.29 -13.42
CA ILE A 35 1.39 -23.41 -12.85
C ILE A 35 2.39 -22.98 -13.92
N ILE A 36 2.95 -23.93 -14.66
CA ILE A 36 3.96 -23.64 -15.68
C ILE A 36 3.36 -22.74 -16.75
N ASN A 37 2.13 -23.04 -17.20
CA ASN A 37 1.45 -22.24 -18.22
C ASN A 37 1.20 -20.79 -17.75
N ILE A 38 0.69 -20.60 -16.54
CA ILE A 38 0.42 -19.27 -15.96
C ILE A 38 1.73 -18.48 -15.79
N LEU A 39 2.78 -19.12 -15.25
CA LEU A 39 4.07 -18.45 -15.06
C LEU A 39 4.74 -18.08 -16.38
N GLN A 40 4.64 -18.93 -17.40
CA GLN A 40 5.16 -18.61 -18.74
C GLN A 40 4.38 -17.47 -19.40
N ALA A 41 3.06 -17.45 -19.26
CA ALA A 41 2.21 -16.39 -19.81
C ALA A 41 2.43 -15.04 -19.11
N TYR A 42 2.62 -15.04 -17.79
CA TYR A 42 2.63 -13.82 -16.96
C TYR A 42 3.94 -13.60 -16.17
N TRP A 43 5.06 -14.06 -16.72
CA TRP A 43 6.39 -13.82 -16.14
C TRP A 43 6.71 -12.31 -15.92
N PRO A 44 6.27 -11.35 -16.77
CA PRO A 44 6.57 -9.94 -16.54
C PRO A 44 5.89 -9.40 -15.26
N ILE A 45 4.65 -9.82 -15.01
CA ILE A 45 3.89 -9.45 -13.80
C ILE A 45 4.57 -10.06 -12.57
N THR A 46 4.94 -11.33 -12.67
CA THR A 46 5.67 -12.07 -11.63
C THR A 46 6.99 -11.37 -11.26
N LEU A 47 7.77 -10.96 -12.26
CA LEU A 47 9.01 -10.19 -12.07
C LEU A 47 8.76 -8.81 -11.45
N THR A 48 7.72 -8.11 -11.92
CA THR A 48 7.33 -6.82 -11.35
C THR A 48 6.98 -6.98 -9.87
N MET A 49 6.29 -8.06 -9.51
CA MET A 49 5.88 -8.32 -8.14
C MET A 49 7.02 -8.78 -7.23
N LEU A 50 8.09 -9.35 -7.78
CA LEU A 50 9.33 -9.61 -7.02
C LEU A 50 9.86 -8.31 -6.38
N PHE A 51 10.03 -7.27 -7.19
CA PHE A 51 10.52 -5.98 -6.70
C PHE A 51 9.43 -5.20 -5.97
N GLY A 52 8.21 -5.18 -6.51
CA GLY A 52 7.09 -4.43 -5.95
C GLY A 52 6.71 -4.89 -4.55
N SER A 53 6.68 -6.20 -4.29
CA SER A 53 6.37 -6.72 -2.95
C SER A 53 7.46 -6.42 -1.93
N MET A 54 8.74 -6.47 -2.31
CA MET A 54 9.84 -6.08 -1.43
C MET A 54 9.75 -4.61 -1.00
N VAL A 55 9.43 -3.71 -1.94
CA VAL A 55 9.19 -2.30 -1.58
C VAL A 55 7.92 -2.17 -0.73
N ALA A 56 6.87 -2.92 -1.06
CA ALA A 56 5.58 -2.86 -0.36
C ALA A 56 5.68 -3.16 1.13
N GLY A 57 6.27 -4.30 1.48
CA GLY A 57 6.29 -4.73 2.88
C GLY A 57 7.19 -3.87 3.76
N GLY A 58 8.12 -3.12 3.15
CA GLY A 58 9.03 -2.21 3.85
C GLY A 58 8.53 -0.77 3.96
N THR A 59 7.47 -0.35 3.26
CA THR A 59 7.18 1.09 3.10
C THR A 59 5.69 1.40 3.21
N SER A 60 5.37 2.67 3.51
CA SER A 60 4.00 3.14 3.69
C SER A 60 3.25 3.43 2.38
N MET A 61 3.88 3.23 1.22
CA MET A 61 3.25 3.33 -0.10
C MET A 61 2.71 2.00 -0.65
N GLY A 62 2.98 0.89 0.05
CA GLY A 62 2.61 -0.44 -0.42
C GLY A 62 3.28 -0.80 -1.75
N GLY A 63 2.78 -1.84 -2.42
CA GLY A 63 3.34 -2.34 -3.68
C GLY A 63 2.94 -1.50 -4.89
N GLY A 64 1.91 -0.66 -4.73
CA GLY A 64 1.34 0.17 -5.78
C GLY A 64 2.36 1.11 -6.43
N ALA A 65 3.34 1.62 -5.69
CA ALA A 65 4.35 2.53 -6.22
C ALA A 65 5.23 1.91 -7.34
N VAL A 66 5.41 0.59 -7.34
CA VAL A 66 6.14 -0.14 -8.39
C VAL A 66 5.16 -0.85 -9.32
N ALA A 67 4.18 -1.54 -8.74
CA ALA A 67 3.24 -2.39 -9.46
C ALA A 67 2.34 -1.60 -10.40
N PHE A 68 1.76 -0.49 -9.92
CA PHE A 68 0.74 0.26 -10.65
C PHE A 68 1.27 0.90 -11.94
N PRO A 69 2.42 1.63 -11.95
CA PRO A 69 3.01 2.13 -13.18
C PRO A 69 3.29 1.03 -14.20
N VAL A 70 3.91 -0.08 -13.74
CA VAL A 70 4.31 -1.15 -14.65
C VAL A 70 3.08 -1.86 -15.22
N LEU A 71 2.09 -2.18 -14.40
CA LEU A 71 0.87 -2.83 -14.87
C LEU A 71 0.07 -1.94 -15.83
N THR A 72 -0.18 -0.68 -15.45
CA THR A 72 -1.11 0.17 -16.19
C THR A 72 -0.49 0.87 -17.40
N LYS A 73 0.84 1.09 -17.41
CA LYS A 73 1.54 1.84 -18.47
C LYS A 73 2.45 0.97 -19.32
N LEU A 74 3.17 0.01 -18.73
CA LEU A 74 4.09 -0.86 -19.49
C LEU A 74 3.38 -2.09 -20.05
N LEU A 75 2.51 -2.70 -19.24
CA LEU A 75 1.74 -3.89 -19.60
C LEU A 75 0.31 -3.56 -20.08
N GLU A 76 -0.03 -2.26 -20.12
CA GLU A 76 -1.31 -1.72 -20.60
C GLU A 76 -2.56 -2.36 -19.95
N VAL A 77 -2.43 -2.86 -18.72
CA VAL A 77 -3.54 -3.45 -17.96
C VAL A 77 -4.57 -2.35 -17.64
N PRO A 78 -5.87 -2.59 -17.86
CA PRO A 78 -6.92 -1.64 -17.53
C PRO A 78 -6.88 -1.22 -16.04
N PRO A 79 -7.16 0.05 -15.68
CA PRO A 79 -7.10 0.52 -14.30
C PRO A 79 -7.99 -0.27 -13.34
N HIS A 80 -9.19 -0.63 -13.82
CA HIS A 80 -10.14 -1.45 -13.09
C HIS A 80 -9.52 -2.80 -12.70
N GLU A 81 -8.91 -3.49 -13.66
CA GLU A 81 -8.23 -4.77 -13.43
C GLU A 81 -7.00 -4.63 -12.54
N ALA A 82 -6.19 -3.59 -12.76
CA ALA A 82 -5.01 -3.30 -11.94
C ALA A 82 -5.37 -3.03 -10.47
N LYS A 83 -6.48 -2.34 -10.22
CA LYS A 83 -7.02 -2.09 -8.88
C LYS A 83 -7.48 -3.38 -8.20
N ILE A 84 -8.28 -4.21 -8.88
CA ILE A 84 -8.73 -5.51 -8.32
C ILE A 84 -7.52 -6.40 -8.03
N PHE A 85 -6.57 -6.47 -8.97
CA PHE A 85 -5.31 -7.16 -8.77
C PHE A 85 -4.55 -6.62 -7.56
N ALA A 86 -4.43 -5.29 -7.42
CA ALA A 86 -3.73 -4.65 -6.30
C ALA A 86 -4.36 -5.00 -4.95
N LEU A 87 -5.69 -4.94 -4.81
CA LEU A 87 -6.38 -5.34 -3.57
C LEU A 87 -6.18 -6.83 -3.28
N ALA A 88 -6.33 -7.68 -4.30
CA ALA A 88 -6.16 -9.12 -4.17
C ALA A 88 -4.73 -9.50 -3.76
N ILE A 89 -3.71 -8.93 -4.39
CA ILE A 89 -2.31 -9.28 -4.12
C ILE A 89 -1.82 -8.68 -2.81
N GLN A 90 -2.30 -7.49 -2.43
CA GLN A 90 -1.99 -6.89 -1.13
C GLN A 90 -2.64 -7.64 0.03
N SER A 91 -3.82 -8.24 -0.17
CA SER A 91 -4.44 -9.11 0.85
C SER A 91 -3.55 -10.30 1.23
N VAL A 92 -2.67 -10.75 0.32
CA VAL A 92 -1.68 -11.80 0.58
C VAL A 92 -0.37 -11.19 1.10
N GLY A 93 0.21 -10.26 0.35
CA GLY A 93 1.52 -9.69 0.64
C GLY A 93 1.58 -8.88 1.93
N MET A 94 0.65 -7.94 2.11
CA MET A 94 0.62 -7.08 3.30
C MET A 94 0.24 -7.88 4.55
N THR A 95 -0.58 -8.92 4.40
CA THR A 95 -0.87 -9.86 5.50
C THR A 95 0.38 -10.64 5.90
N ALA A 96 1.11 -11.19 4.93
CA ALA A 96 2.38 -11.88 5.20
C ALA A 96 3.40 -10.94 5.86
N ALA A 97 3.55 -9.72 5.34
CA ALA A 97 4.42 -8.71 5.94
C ALA A 97 3.97 -8.36 7.37
N THR A 98 2.67 -8.16 7.61
CA THR A 98 2.12 -7.85 8.94
C THR A 98 2.41 -8.98 9.94
N LEU A 99 2.21 -10.24 9.55
CA LEU A 99 2.55 -11.39 10.40
C LEU A 99 4.04 -11.41 10.74
N THR A 100 4.91 -11.11 9.77
CA THR A 100 6.35 -11.00 10.00
C THR A 100 6.70 -9.84 10.93
N ILE A 101 6.07 -8.67 10.77
CA ILE A 101 6.25 -7.51 11.64
C ILE A 101 5.86 -7.85 13.09
N ILE A 102 4.73 -8.55 13.29
CA ILE A 102 4.29 -9.03 14.61
C ILE A 102 5.31 -10.02 15.19
N ALA A 103 5.77 -10.98 14.39
CA ALA A 103 6.79 -11.95 14.79
C ALA A 103 8.12 -11.29 15.15
N MET A 104 8.47 -10.19 14.47
CA MET A 104 9.65 -9.39 14.78
C MET A 104 9.52 -8.59 16.08
N LYS A 105 8.33 -8.55 16.68
CA LYS A 105 7.96 -7.72 17.84
C LYS A 105 8.17 -6.22 17.58
N THR A 106 8.00 -5.80 16.34
CA THR A 106 7.99 -4.37 15.99
C THR A 106 6.73 -3.74 16.59
N LYS A 107 6.86 -2.53 17.12
CA LYS A 107 5.73 -1.82 17.75
C LYS A 107 4.69 -1.44 16.68
N ILE A 108 3.42 -1.75 16.94
CA ILE A 108 2.26 -1.42 16.11
C ILE A 108 1.20 -0.79 17.01
N ASP A 109 0.53 0.27 16.56
CA ASP A 109 -0.60 0.84 17.30
C ASP A 109 -1.92 0.15 16.91
N TRP A 110 -2.28 -0.89 17.67
CA TRP A 110 -3.53 -1.65 17.44
C TRP A 110 -4.80 -0.85 17.67
N ARG A 111 -4.76 0.16 18.54
CA ARG A 111 -5.95 0.97 18.83
C ARG A 111 -6.26 1.87 17.64
N LEU A 112 -5.22 2.47 17.04
CA LEU A 112 -5.35 3.21 15.78
C LEU A 112 -5.91 2.30 14.69
N ILE A 113 -5.35 1.11 14.54
CA ILE A 113 -5.80 0.12 13.54
C ILE A 113 -7.28 -0.16 13.69
N TRP A 114 -7.77 -0.36 14.92
CA TRP A 114 -9.18 -0.62 15.16
C TRP A 114 -10.09 0.50 14.62
N TRP A 115 -9.83 1.76 14.98
CA TRP A 115 -10.69 2.88 14.59
C TRP A 115 -10.59 3.21 13.11
N ALA A 116 -9.37 3.23 12.55
CA ALA A 116 -9.17 3.50 11.14
C ALA A 116 -9.67 2.35 10.25
N SER A 117 -9.57 1.09 10.67
CA SER A 117 -10.13 -0.03 9.89
C SER A 117 -11.65 0.05 9.80
N ASN A 118 -12.34 0.41 10.89
CA ASN A 118 -13.79 0.57 10.88
C ASN A 118 -14.25 1.66 9.88
N GLY A 119 -13.55 2.80 9.84
CA GLY A 119 -13.79 3.81 8.81
C GLY A 119 -13.45 3.30 7.41
N GLY A 120 -12.30 2.63 7.27
CA GLY A 120 -11.78 2.09 6.00
C GLY A 120 -12.70 1.07 5.33
N LEU A 121 -13.32 0.18 6.12
CA LEU A 121 -14.29 -0.79 5.63
C LEU A 121 -15.50 -0.12 4.96
N ILE A 122 -16.01 0.97 5.55
CA ILE A 122 -17.11 1.73 4.95
C ILE A 122 -16.59 2.52 3.74
N GLY A 123 -15.41 3.11 3.88
CA GLY A 123 -14.77 3.90 2.83
C GLY A 123 -14.54 3.09 1.56
N ILE A 124 -14.00 1.88 1.65
CA ILE A 124 -13.71 1.04 0.49
C ILE A 124 -14.99 0.63 -0.25
N VAL A 125 -16.06 0.30 0.49
CA VAL A 125 -17.36 0.00 -0.09
C VAL A 125 -17.93 1.21 -0.85
N ILE A 126 -17.85 2.41 -0.27
CA ILE A 126 -18.32 3.63 -0.93
C ILE A 126 -17.46 3.98 -2.15
N GLY A 127 -16.12 3.86 -2.03
CA GLY A 127 -15.18 4.10 -3.12
C GLY A 127 -15.49 3.22 -4.33
N THR A 128 -15.64 1.92 -4.09
CA THR A 128 -15.88 0.92 -5.14
C THR A 128 -17.31 0.96 -5.69
N LEU A 129 -18.34 1.00 -4.84
CA LEU A 129 -19.73 0.86 -5.31
C LEU A 129 -20.34 2.18 -5.80
N LEU A 130 -19.99 3.31 -5.18
CA LEU A 130 -20.61 4.60 -5.49
C LEU A 130 -19.73 5.48 -6.36
N LEU A 131 -18.44 5.60 -6.06
CA LEU A 131 -17.60 6.59 -6.71
C LEU A 131 -16.98 6.07 -8.01
N GLU A 132 -16.44 4.86 -8.01
CA GLU A 132 -15.75 4.28 -9.17
C GLU A 132 -16.60 4.29 -10.46
N PRO A 133 -17.87 3.82 -10.49
CA PRO A 133 -18.65 3.79 -11.74
C PRO A 133 -18.96 5.18 -12.31
N ARG A 134 -18.77 6.24 -11.51
CA ARG A 134 -19.06 7.63 -11.89
C ARG A 134 -17.81 8.40 -12.34
N LEU A 135 -16.63 7.81 -12.19
CA LEU A 135 -15.35 8.47 -12.47
C LEU A 135 -14.68 7.91 -13.73
N PRO A 136 -14.18 8.76 -14.63
CA PRO A 136 -13.41 8.31 -15.78
C PRO A 136 -12.12 7.55 -15.36
N PRO A 137 -11.70 6.50 -16.08
CA PRO A 137 -10.48 5.75 -15.75
C PRO A 137 -9.21 6.61 -15.69
N ASP A 138 -9.09 7.60 -16.58
CA ASP A 138 -7.95 8.53 -16.60
C ASP A 138 -7.89 9.39 -15.34
N PHE A 139 -9.05 9.76 -14.79
CA PHE A 139 -9.13 10.49 -13.53
C PHE A 139 -8.59 9.65 -12.37
N ILE A 140 -8.90 8.36 -12.33
CA ILE A 140 -8.42 7.44 -11.28
C ILE A 140 -6.88 7.28 -11.37
N ARG A 141 -6.35 7.06 -12.58
CA ARG A 141 -4.89 6.95 -12.82
C ARG A 141 -4.15 8.20 -12.35
N LEU A 142 -4.62 9.37 -12.76
CA LEU A 142 -3.99 10.64 -12.40
C LEU A 142 -4.16 10.98 -10.93
N SER A 143 -5.31 10.66 -10.32
CA SER A 143 -5.53 10.87 -8.89
C SER A 143 -4.54 10.09 -8.03
N PHE A 144 -4.20 8.85 -8.42
CA PHE A 144 -3.12 8.10 -7.78
C PHE A 144 -1.79 8.82 -7.86
N THR A 145 -1.38 9.23 -9.06
CA THR A 145 -0.13 9.95 -9.29
C THR A 145 -0.07 11.25 -8.48
N MET A 146 -1.16 12.03 -8.42
CA MET A 146 -1.20 13.28 -7.67
C MET A 146 -1.15 13.04 -6.16
N MET A 147 -1.83 12.01 -5.66
CA MET A 147 -1.74 11.60 -4.26
C MET A 147 -0.30 11.18 -3.91
N THR A 148 0.32 10.28 -4.68
CA THR A 148 1.68 9.81 -4.39
C THR A 148 2.71 10.93 -4.53
N SER A 149 2.54 11.84 -5.49
CA SER A 149 3.39 13.03 -5.65
C SER A 149 3.28 13.98 -4.45
N SER A 150 2.05 14.24 -3.97
CA SER A 150 1.85 15.05 -2.76
C SER A 150 2.46 14.40 -1.52
N PHE A 151 2.40 13.07 -1.42
CA PHE A 151 3.07 12.31 -0.37
C PHE A 151 4.61 12.38 -0.48
N GLY A 152 5.15 12.40 -1.70
CA GLY A 152 6.58 12.64 -1.93
C GLY A 152 7.05 13.98 -1.36
N LEU A 153 6.25 15.04 -1.54
CA LEU A 153 6.55 16.35 -0.95
C LEU A 153 6.52 16.32 0.58
N VAL A 154 5.58 15.57 1.17
CA VAL A 154 5.55 15.30 2.62
C VAL A 154 6.83 14.61 3.10
N MET A 155 7.30 13.60 2.38
CA MET A 155 8.54 12.90 2.70
C MET A 155 9.77 13.82 2.63
N VAL A 156 9.85 14.69 1.62
CA VAL A 156 10.90 15.72 1.53
C VAL A 156 10.84 16.66 2.73
N PHE A 157 9.65 17.14 3.09
CA PHE A 157 9.46 18.04 4.24
C PHE A 157 9.92 17.38 5.56
N ILE A 158 9.56 16.11 5.78
CA ILE A 158 9.99 15.34 6.96
C ILE A 158 11.52 15.24 7.00
N GLN A 159 12.15 14.94 5.86
CA GLN A 159 13.60 14.80 5.75
C GLN A 159 14.34 16.12 6.04
N LEU A 160 13.78 17.25 5.59
CA LEU A 160 14.34 18.59 5.85
C LEU A 160 14.18 19.04 7.30
N ARG A 161 13.10 18.61 7.97
CA ARG A 161 12.76 19.08 9.32
C ARG A 161 13.73 18.59 10.40
N ASN A 162 14.61 17.61 10.10
CA ASN A 162 15.65 17.06 10.98
C ASN A 162 15.18 16.85 12.43
N SER A 163 13.89 16.51 12.61
CA SER A 163 13.24 16.62 13.90
C SER A 163 13.24 15.27 14.59
N GLU A 164 13.99 15.17 15.69
CA GLU A 164 13.99 14.03 16.61
C GLU A 164 12.65 13.84 17.37
N ARG A 165 11.61 14.61 17.02
CA ARG A 165 10.31 14.57 17.68
C ARG A 165 9.57 13.31 17.29
N CYS A 166 9.74 12.29 18.12
CA CYS A 166 8.92 11.09 18.11
C CYS A 166 8.04 11.10 19.36
N ILE A 167 6.74 11.34 19.16
CA ILE A 167 5.78 11.18 20.25
C ILE A 167 5.38 9.70 20.29
N LEU A 168 5.73 9.06 21.40
CA LEU A 168 5.33 7.68 21.69
C LEU A 168 3.96 7.74 22.37
N HIS A 169 2.90 7.60 21.55
CA HIS A 169 1.46 7.66 21.88
C HIS A 169 0.82 9.05 21.85
N PRO A 170 -0.12 9.29 20.91
CA PRO A 170 -1.06 10.38 21.05
C PRO A 170 -2.08 10.08 22.16
N PHE A 171 -2.58 11.14 22.79
CA PHE A 171 -3.70 11.08 23.74
C PHE A 171 -4.94 10.42 23.09
N TRP A 172 -5.77 9.76 23.90
CA TRP A 172 -6.87 8.90 23.45
C TRP A 172 -8.25 9.47 23.78
N GLY A 173 -8.48 10.73 23.39
CA GLY A 173 -9.76 11.42 23.52
C GLY A 173 -10.77 11.05 22.43
N HIS A 174 -11.92 11.71 22.47
CA HIS A 174 -12.98 11.53 21.47
C HIS A 174 -12.60 12.13 20.11
N GLN A 175 -11.81 13.21 20.09
CA GLN A 175 -11.39 13.87 18.87
C GLN A 175 -10.42 13.00 18.07
N GLU A 176 -9.46 12.36 18.74
CA GLU A 176 -8.48 11.48 18.11
C GLU A 176 -9.15 10.22 17.53
N ARG A 177 -10.15 9.66 18.23
CA ARG A 177 -10.98 8.57 17.69
C ARG A 177 -11.71 8.98 16.42
N ALA A 178 -12.29 10.18 16.42
CA ALA A 178 -12.96 10.72 15.23
C ALA A 178 -11.96 10.92 14.08
N ILE A 179 -10.77 11.47 14.36
CA ILE A 179 -9.70 11.65 13.36
C ILE A 179 -9.27 10.30 12.77
N TRP A 180 -9.08 9.27 13.59
CA TRP A 180 -8.70 7.95 13.06
C TRP A 180 -9.79 7.31 12.24
N TRP A 181 -11.05 7.43 12.67
CA TRP A 181 -12.17 6.94 11.88
C TRP A 181 -12.29 7.67 10.54
N THR A 182 -12.18 9.00 10.51
CA THR A 182 -12.25 9.78 9.26
C THR A 182 -11.04 9.53 8.36
N THR A 183 -9.86 9.38 8.94
CA THR A 183 -8.64 9.00 8.22
C THR A 183 -8.80 7.65 7.54
N GLY A 184 -9.33 6.67 8.30
CA GLY A 184 -9.70 5.37 7.78
C GLY A 184 -10.70 5.46 6.64
N PHE A 185 -11.79 6.21 6.84
CA PHE A 185 -12.86 6.39 5.86
C PHE A 185 -12.37 6.99 4.54
N VAL A 186 -11.65 8.11 4.60
CA VAL A 186 -11.09 8.77 3.40
C VAL A 186 -10.04 7.88 2.72
N GLY A 187 -9.14 7.28 3.50
CA GLY A 187 -8.13 6.34 2.98
C GLY A 187 -8.75 5.09 2.36
N GLY A 188 -9.86 4.61 2.92
CA GLY A 188 -10.66 3.50 2.40
C GLY A 188 -11.29 3.84 1.05
N ILE A 189 -11.89 5.03 0.92
CA ILE A 189 -12.44 5.52 -0.37
C ILE A 189 -11.35 5.51 -1.44
N ILE A 190 -10.18 6.08 -1.13
CA ILE A 190 -9.05 6.11 -2.06
C ILE A 190 -8.62 4.68 -2.44
N SER A 191 -8.53 3.78 -1.46
CA SER A 191 -8.17 2.39 -1.71
C SER A 191 -9.20 1.67 -2.58
N GLY A 192 -10.49 2.00 -2.44
CA GLY A 192 -11.56 1.45 -3.28
C GLY A 192 -11.55 1.97 -4.72
N LEU A 193 -10.94 3.15 -4.96
CA LEU A 193 -10.77 3.71 -6.30
C LEU A 193 -9.51 3.21 -7.00
N VAL A 194 -8.39 3.11 -6.26
CA VAL A 194 -7.05 2.93 -6.84
C VAL A 194 -6.41 1.58 -6.48
N GLY A 195 -6.87 0.94 -5.41
CA GLY A 195 -6.31 -0.33 -4.90
C GLY A 195 -5.20 -0.17 -3.87
N SER A 196 -4.81 1.08 -3.53
CA SER A 196 -3.94 1.45 -2.40
C SER A 196 -4.24 2.89 -1.99
N GLY A 197 -4.14 3.23 -0.71
CA GLY A 197 -4.41 4.60 -0.26
C GLY A 197 -4.57 4.77 1.25
N ILE A 198 -5.16 3.79 1.96
CA ILE A 198 -5.33 3.89 3.41
C ILE A 198 -3.99 3.90 4.14
N ASP A 199 -3.00 3.18 3.61
CA ASP A 199 -1.62 3.19 4.08
C ASP A 199 -0.99 4.57 3.96
N ILE A 200 -1.00 5.14 2.75
CA ILE A 200 -0.38 6.45 2.46
C ILE A 200 -1.05 7.55 3.28
N PHE A 201 -2.38 7.56 3.30
CA PHE A 201 -3.16 8.59 3.97
C PHE A 201 -3.02 8.50 5.49
N ALA A 202 -3.18 7.30 6.07
CA ALA A 202 -3.02 7.11 7.51
C ALA A 202 -1.58 7.36 7.97
N PHE A 203 -0.58 6.95 7.18
CA PHE A 203 0.83 7.24 7.47
C PHE A 203 1.09 8.74 7.49
N SER A 204 0.57 9.48 6.51
CA SER A 204 0.70 10.94 6.47
C SER A 204 0.09 11.61 7.71
N VAL A 205 -1.10 11.17 8.13
CA VAL A 205 -1.74 11.69 9.36
C VAL A 205 -0.93 11.32 10.61
N MET A 206 -0.44 10.08 10.73
CA MET A 206 0.40 9.65 11.87
C MET A 206 1.66 10.51 12.01
N VAL A 207 2.38 10.76 10.91
CA VAL A 207 3.67 11.45 10.96
C VAL A 207 3.52 12.96 11.01
N LEU A 208 2.55 13.55 10.29
CA LEU A 208 2.41 15.01 10.24
C LEU A 208 1.55 15.58 11.37
N LEU A 209 0.39 14.96 11.66
CA LEU A 209 -0.56 15.48 12.66
C LEU A 209 -0.11 15.13 14.09
N PHE A 210 0.21 13.85 14.30
CA PHE A 210 0.52 13.30 15.62
C PHE A 210 2.01 13.12 15.89
N GLN A 211 2.88 13.41 14.91
CA GLN A 211 4.35 13.31 15.05
C GLN A 211 4.81 11.94 15.57
N MET A 212 4.15 10.88 15.11
CA MET A 212 4.52 9.52 15.46
C MET A 212 5.80 9.10 14.73
N CYS A 213 6.63 8.31 15.42
CA CYS A 213 7.80 7.67 14.84
C CYS A 213 7.47 6.89 13.56
N GLU A 214 8.21 7.11 12.47
CA GLU A 214 8.13 6.28 11.25
C GLU A 214 8.32 4.78 11.53
N SER A 215 9.15 4.42 12.53
CA SER A 215 9.37 3.04 12.95
C SER A 215 8.15 2.35 13.56
N ILE A 216 7.09 3.10 13.89
CA ILE A 216 5.78 2.60 14.34
C ILE A 216 4.73 2.86 13.27
N SER A 217 4.76 4.03 12.63
CA SER A 217 3.80 4.44 11.61
C SER A 217 3.84 3.52 10.38
N THR A 218 5.02 3.16 9.87
CA THR A 218 5.13 2.27 8.68
C THR A 218 4.58 0.87 8.96
N PRO A 219 4.98 0.17 10.05
CA PRO A 219 4.33 -1.10 10.43
C PRO A 219 2.81 -1.01 10.61
N THR A 220 2.33 0.09 11.20
CA THR A 220 0.91 0.31 11.48
C THR A 220 0.13 0.54 10.18
N SER A 221 0.69 1.29 9.21
CA SER A 221 0.06 1.50 7.90
C SER A 221 0.05 0.24 7.04
N VAL A 222 1.09 -0.60 7.11
CA VAL A 222 1.12 -1.91 6.44
C VAL A 222 0.00 -2.83 6.97
N ALA A 223 -0.18 -2.88 8.30
CA ALA A 223 -1.25 -3.65 8.92
C ALA A 223 -2.65 -3.12 8.57
N LEU A 224 -2.83 -1.80 8.54
CA LEU A 224 -4.07 -1.17 8.07
C LEU A 224 -4.40 -1.56 6.64
N MET A 225 -3.40 -1.52 5.75
CA MET A 225 -3.59 -1.87 4.36
C MET A 225 -3.88 -3.36 4.18
N ALA A 226 -3.28 -4.25 4.98
CA ALA A 226 -3.63 -5.67 4.97
C ALA A 226 -5.13 -5.89 5.24
N ILE A 227 -5.66 -5.26 6.28
CA ILE A 227 -7.09 -5.38 6.65
C ILE A 227 -7.98 -4.81 5.54
N ASN A 228 -7.64 -3.62 5.04
CA ASN A 228 -8.44 -2.95 4.02
C ASN A 228 -8.39 -3.68 2.67
N ALA A 229 -7.24 -4.24 2.29
CA ALA A 229 -7.08 -5.04 1.09
C ALA A 229 -7.84 -6.37 1.16
N ILE A 230 -7.88 -7.04 2.32
CA ILE A 230 -8.74 -8.21 2.54
C ILE A 230 -10.20 -7.84 2.32
N ALA A 231 -10.67 -6.73 2.89
CA ALA A 231 -12.04 -6.28 2.72
C ALA A 231 -12.37 -5.95 1.26
N GLY A 232 -11.49 -5.24 0.56
CA GLY A 232 -11.62 -4.95 -0.86
C GLY A 232 -11.61 -6.21 -1.73
N PHE A 233 -10.74 -7.16 -1.43
CA PHE A 233 -10.70 -8.43 -2.15
C PHE A 233 -11.95 -9.28 -1.90
N VAL A 234 -12.48 -9.30 -0.68
CA VAL A 234 -13.76 -9.95 -0.36
C VAL A 234 -14.92 -9.27 -1.12
N LEU A 235 -14.93 -7.93 -1.17
CA LEU A 235 -15.94 -7.17 -1.92
C LEU A 235 -15.93 -7.55 -3.41
N HIS A 236 -14.76 -7.51 -4.06
CA HIS A 236 -14.61 -7.86 -5.47
C HIS A 236 -14.83 -9.36 -5.75
N GLY A 237 -14.26 -10.22 -4.90
CA GLY A 237 -14.27 -11.66 -5.07
C GLY A 237 -15.61 -12.34 -4.79
N LEU A 238 -16.33 -11.92 -3.74
CA LEU A 238 -17.56 -12.58 -3.31
C LEU A 238 -18.84 -11.80 -3.65
N PHE A 239 -18.81 -10.47 -3.57
CA PHE A 239 -20.02 -9.66 -3.76
C PHE A 239 -20.19 -9.18 -5.20
N LEU A 240 -19.13 -8.62 -5.79
CA LEU A 240 -19.17 -8.11 -7.17
C LEU A 240 -18.91 -9.20 -8.22
N ASN A 241 -18.20 -10.27 -7.85
CA ASN A 241 -17.83 -11.38 -8.73
C ASN A 241 -17.05 -10.95 -9.98
N ASP A 242 -16.28 -9.86 -9.87
CA ASP A 242 -15.45 -9.29 -10.95
C ASP A 242 -13.98 -9.74 -10.87
N PHE A 243 -13.62 -10.60 -9.90
CA PHE A 243 -12.34 -11.30 -9.83
C PHE A 243 -12.30 -12.51 -10.81
N GLY A 244 -12.32 -12.18 -12.10
CA GLY A 244 -12.29 -13.11 -13.22
C GLY A 244 -10.96 -13.13 -13.98
N PHE A 245 -10.99 -13.70 -15.18
CA PHE A 245 -9.89 -13.61 -16.14
C PHE A 245 -9.78 -12.18 -16.70
N PRO A 246 -8.58 -11.61 -16.88
CA PRO A 246 -7.25 -12.21 -16.65
C PRO A 246 -6.68 -11.98 -15.24
N VAL A 247 -7.34 -11.15 -14.41
CA VAL A 247 -6.88 -10.72 -13.08
C VAL A 247 -6.54 -11.88 -12.14
N ARG A 248 -7.34 -12.95 -12.19
CA ARG A 248 -7.10 -14.16 -11.39
C ARG A 248 -5.78 -14.83 -11.75
N GLU A 249 -5.42 -14.87 -13.02
CA GLU A 249 -4.16 -15.49 -13.46
C GLU A 249 -2.95 -14.63 -13.09
N TYR A 250 -3.08 -13.29 -13.18
CA TYR A 250 -2.08 -12.36 -12.66
C TYR A 250 -1.82 -12.60 -11.17
N TRP A 251 -2.90 -12.74 -10.39
CA TRP A 251 -2.83 -13.00 -8.95
C TRP A 251 -2.14 -14.33 -8.67
N LEU A 252 -2.55 -15.41 -9.34
CA LEU A 252 -1.93 -16.74 -9.17
C LEU A 252 -0.45 -16.77 -9.56
N ALA A 253 -0.05 -16.02 -10.60
CA ALA A 253 1.36 -15.89 -10.98
C ALA A 253 2.19 -15.15 -9.90
N SER A 254 1.57 -14.21 -9.19
CA SER A 254 2.23 -13.30 -8.25
C SER A 254 2.30 -13.82 -6.82
N VAL A 255 1.26 -14.53 -6.34
CA VAL A 255 1.14 -15.07 -4.98
C VAL A 255 2.43 -15.73 -4.45
N PRO A 256 3.09 -16.66 -5.18
CA PRO A 256 4.24 -17.37 -4.64
C PRO A 256 5.44 -16.45 -4.36
N ILE A 257 5.58 -15.36 -5.12
CA ILE A 257 6.67 -14.41 -4.93
C ILE A 257 6.31 -13.40 -3.85
N VAL A 258 5.09 -12.88 -3.87
CA VAL A 258 4.67 -11.79 -2.99
C VAL A 258 4.65 -12.21 -1.52
N VAL A 259 4.26 -13.46 -1.23
CA VAL A 259 4.27 -14.00 0.15
C VAL A 259 5.67 -14.04 0.76
N VAL A 260 6.73 -14.04 -0.06
CA VAL A 260 8.13 -14.00 0.38
C VAL A 260 8.69 -12.58 0.31
N GLY A 261 8.47 -11.90 -0.82
CA GLY A 261 9.03 -10.58 -1.08
C GLY A 261 8.56 -9.53 -0.08
N ALA A 262 7.27 -9.51 0.27
CA ALA A 262 6.74 -8.53 1.23
C ALA A 262 7.34 -8.70 2.65
N PRO A 263 7.36 -9.90 3.25
CA PRO A 263 8.12 -10.13 4.49
C PRO A 263 9.60 -9.76 4.43
N ILE A 264 10.30 -10.10 3.33
CA ILE A 264 11.71 -9.73 3.16
C ILE A 264 11.85 -8.19 3.16
N GLY A 265 10.96 -7.50 2.46
CA GLY A 265 10.86 -6.04 2.46
C GLY A 265 10.75 -5.44 3.86
N ALA A 266 9.83 -5.97 4.67
CA ALA A 266 9.62 -5.55 6.06
C ALA A 266 10.88 -5.76 6.92
N VAL A 267 11.56 -6.91 6.76
CA VAL A 267 12.81 -7.22 7.46
C VAL A 267 13.93 -6.28 7.02
N LEU A 268 14.14 -6.09 5.72
CA LEU A 268 15.18 -5.21 5.19
C LEU A 268 15.00 -3.77 5.66
N CYS A 269 13.77 -3.26 5.62
CA CYS A 269 13.47 -1.91 6.09
C CYS A 269 13.81 -1.71 7.58
N SER A 270 13.64 -2.75 8.41
CA SER A 270 13.98 -2.66 9.84
C SER A 270 15.49 -2.47 10.11
N TYR A 271 16.35 -2.82 9.15
CA TYR A 271 17.80 -2.64 9.23
C TYR A 271 18.31 -1.47 8.38
N ALA A 272 17.52 -1.01 7.40
CA ALA A 272 17.90 0.08 6.51
C ALA A 272 17.82 1.45 7.22
N GLN A 273 18.71 2.36 6.84
CA GLN A 273 18.65 3.73 7.33
C GLN A 273 17.47 4.48 6.67
N ARG A 274 16.74 5.26 7.48
CA ARG A 274 15.54 6.01 7.06
C ARG A 274 15.76 6.85 5.79
N HIS A 275 16.92 7.51 5.70
CA HIS A 275 17.29 8.34 4.56
C HIS A 275 17.31 7.55 3.22
N HIS A 276 17.84 6.33 3.22
CA HIS A 276 17.92 5.50 2.02
C HIS A 276 16.53 5.06 1.55
N ILE A 277 15.65 4.68 2.48
CA ILE A 277 14.26 4.31 2.19
C ILE A 277 13.53 5.51 1.57
N ALA A 278 13.69 6.70 2.15
CA ALA A 278 13.08 7.92 1.63
C ALA A 278 13.56 8.24 0.20
N ILE A 279 14.86 8.13 -0.09
CA ILE A 279 15.39 8.36 -1.45
C ILE A 279 14.81 7.38 -2.46
N VAL A 280 14.75 6.09 -2.12
CA VAL A 280 14.17 5.06 -3.03
C VAL A 280 12.70 5.38 -3.31
N LEU A 281 11.93 5.71 -2.27
CA LEU A 281 10.52 6.07 -2.43
C LEU A 281 10.31 7.34 -3.25
N LEU A 282 11.12 8.38 -3.02
CA LEU A 282 11.10 9.61 -3.81
C LEU A 282 11.46 9.34 -5.28
N GLY A 283 12.43 8.47 -5.54
CA GLY A 283 12.76 8.02 -6.88
C GLY A 283 11.56 7.36 -7.57
N LEU A 284 10.88 6.44 -6.89
CA LEU A 284 9.68 5.77 -7.42
C LEU A 284 8.53 6.76 -7.69
N ILE A 285 8.28 7.69 -6.77
CA ILE A 285 7.26 8.74 -6.94
C ILE A 285 7.61 9.63 -8.14
N PHE A 286 8.87 10.02 -8.27
CA PHE A 286 9.31 10.84 -9.39
C PHE A 286 9.16 10.10 -10.72
N THR A 287 9.54 8.83 -10.79
CA THR A 287 9.33 7.99 -11.98
C THR A 287 7.84 7.84 -12.30
N GLU A 288 6.99 7.63 -11.30
CA GLU A 288 5.54 7.56 -11.47
C GLU A 288 4.95 8.88 -12.00
N LEU A 289 5.37 10.03 -11.45
CA LEU A 289 4.94 11.35 -11.90
C LEU A 289 5.35 11.62 -13.35
N VAL A 290 6.63 11.43 -13.69
CA VAL A 290 7.16 11.66 -15.04
C VAL A 290 6.48 10.72 -16.04
N SER A 291 6.38 9.43 -15.71
CA SER A 291 5.73 8.46 -16.61
C SER A 291 4.25 8.75 -16.82
N SER A 292 3.52 9.22 -15.79
CA SER A 292 2.12 9.63 -15.94
C SER A 292 1.96 10.85 -16.84
N LEU A 293 2.81 11.86 -16.69
CA LEU A 293 2.76 13.07 -17.52
C LEU A 293 3.12 12.79 -18.98
N LEU A 294 3.93 11.77 -19.25
CA LEU A 294 4.35 11.40 -20.61
C LEU A 294 3.40 10.43 -21.31
N LEU A 295 2.83 9.46 -20.58
CA LEU A 295 2.09 8.33 -21.17
C LEU A 295 0.57 8.50 -21.11
N ILE A 296 0.03 9.32 -20.21
CA ILE A 296 -1.41 9.51 -20.08
C ILE A 296 -1.83 10.74 -20.91
N PRO A 297 -2.85 10.63 -21.79
CA PRO A 297 -3.32 11.78 -22.56
C PRO A 297 -3.88 12.88 -21.64
N LEU A 298 -3.22 14.03 -21.66
CA LEU A 298 -3.60 15.20 -20.88
C LEU A 298 -4.70 16.00 -21.60
N THR A 299 -5.95 15.57 -21.42
CA THR A 299 -7.11 16.39 -21.77
C THR A 299 -7.24 17.56 -20.78
N TRP A 300 -7.92 18.64 -21.19
CA TRP A 300 -8.13 19.79 -20.31
C TRP A 300 -8.83 19.42 -18.99
N ASN A 301 -9.81 18.51 -19.07
CA ASN A 301 -10.56 18.04 -17.91
C ASN A 301 -9.69 17.20 -16.97
N SER A 302 -8.85 16.32 -17.51
CA SER A 302 -7.96 15.48 -16.71
C SER A 302 -6.81 16.28 -16.07
N LEU A 303 -6.31 17.31 -16.76
CA LEU A 303 -5.34 18.24 -16.22
C LEU A 303 -5.91 19.08 -15.07
N LEU A 304 -7.08 19.69 -15.26
CA LEU A 304 -7.74 20.48 -14.23
C LEU A 304 -8.04 19.64 -12.99
N ALA A 305 -8.58 18.43 -13.20
CA ALA A 305 -8.80 17.46 -12.15
C ALA A 305 -7.51 17.11 -11.39
N SER A 306 -6.40 16.86 -12.10
CA SER A 306 -5.12 16.54 -11.48
C SER A 306 -4.61 17.68 -10.61
N ILE A 307 -4.70 18.93 -11.10
CA ILE A 307 -4.32 20.12 -10.33
C ILE A 307 -5.22 20.27 -9.10
N CYS A 308 -6.53 20.07 -9.23
CA CYS A 308 -7.47 20.11 -8.10
C CYS A 308 -7.15 19.04 -7.05
N VAL A 309 -6.85 17.81 -7.45
CA VAL A 309 -6.48 16.73 -6.52
C VAL A 309 -5.15 17.04 -5.83
N LEU A 310 -4.13 17.45 -6.59
CA LEU A 310 -2.82 17.80 -6.04
C LEU A 310 -2.92 18.97 -5.04
N THR A 311 -3.61 20.04 -5.40
CA THR A 311 -3.82 21.20 -4.53
C THR A 311 -4.62 20.81 -3.29
N GLY A 312 -5.65 19.97 -3.43
CA GLY A 312 -6.42 19.44 -2.31
C GLY A 312 -5.55 18.70 -1.29
N PHE A 313 -4.73 17.75 -1.74
CA PHE A 313 -3.81 17.03 -0.85
C PHE A 313 -2.74 17.94 -0.23
N LEU A 314 -2.19 18.89 -1.00
CA LEU A 314 -1.21 19.84 -0.47
C LEU A 314 -1.80 20.76 0.59
N CYS A 315 -2.98 21.34 0.34
CA CYS A 315 -3.68 22.16 1.31
C CYS A 315 -3.99 21.36 2.58
N PHE A 316 -4.42 20.10 2.43
CA PHE A 316 -4.64 19.20 3.55
C PHE A 316 -3.36 18.94 4.37
N TYR A 317 -2.25 18.62 3.71
CA TYR A 317 -0.98 18.37 4.40
C TYR A 317 -0.41 19.62 5.08
N ILE A 318 -0.51 20.79 4.45
CA ILE A 318 -0.13 22.07 5.06
C ILE A 318 -1.00 22.37 6.28
N TRP A 319 -2.32 22.18 6.16
CA TRP A 319 -3.25 22.39 7.25
C TRP A 319 -2.94 21.48 8.44
N ILE A 320 -2.72 20.19 8.21
CA ILE A 320 -2.32 19.23 9.26
C ILE A 320 -0.96 19.60 9.87
N ALA A 321 0.01 20.00 9.04
CA ALA A 321 1.33 20.38 9.52
C ALA A 321 1.29 21.62 10.43
N HIS A 322 0.31 22.50 10.26
CA HIS A 322 0.06 23.65 11.13
C HIS A 322 -0.81 23.29 12.36
N ALA A 323 -1.79 22.40 12.19
CA ALA A 323 -2.72 21.96 13.23
C ALA A 323 -2.13 20.91 14.19
N GLN A 324 -0.80 20.87 14.33
CA GLN A 324 -0.10 19.89 15.17
C GLN A 324 -0.68 19.89 16.59
N VAL A 325 -1.19 18.74 17.00
CA VAL A 325 -1.69 18.53 18.35
C VAL A 325 -0.49 18.60 19.29
N LYS A 326 -0.44 19.65 20.12
CA LYS A 326 0.58 19.83 21.15
C LYS A 326 0.24 19.04 22.40
#